data_AF-A0A1H3MY25-F1
#
_entry.id   AF-A0A1H3MY25-F1
#
_cell.length_a   1.000
_cell.length_b   1.000
_cell.length_c   1.000
_cell.angle_alpha   90.00
_cell.angle_beta   90.00
_cell.angle_gamma   90.00
#
_symmetry.space_group_name_H-M   'P 1'
#
loop_
_entity.id
_entity.type
_entity.pdbx_description
1 polymer ?
#
loop_
_entity_poly.entity_id
_entity_poly.type
_entity_poly.pdbx_seq_one_letter_code
_entity_poly.pdbx_strand_id
1 'polypeptide(L)'
;MLTNFIRDERAAISFDWIVLTAVLVATGMAVVRTVSGGIETVSSDNRPQLRGQIVQQSFGPDSLCSAGIDGLRAREAKRVSNGGSDPVDVDTWMLTNAEALNDGALLRERDRLAALTKGDDTVWVRDHTLQGLLECGMAQRGI
;
A
#
# COMPACT_ATOMS: atom_id res chain seq x y z
N MET A 1 -62.60 -15.15 -23.61
CA MET A 1 -62.15 -14.02 -22.75
C MET A 1 -61.17 -14.48 -21.68
N LEU A 2 -61.50 -15.48 -20.85
CA LEU A 2 -60.61 -15.97 -19.77
C LEU A 2 -59.26 -16.55 -20.26
N THR A 3 -59.25 -17.21 -21.41
CA THR A 3 -58.04 -17.81 -22.02
C THR A 3 -57.01 -16.79 -22.50
N ASN A 4 -57.46 -15.61 -22.96
CA ASN A 4 -56.55 -14.54 -23.37
C ASN A 4 -55.90 -13.86 -22.16
N PHE A 5 -56.66 -13.70 -21.07
CA PHE A 5 -56.18 -13.11 -19.83
C PHE A 5 -55.06 -13.95 -19.18
N ILE A 6 -55.26 -15.26 -19.07
CA ILE A 6 -54.23 -16.19 -18.55
C ILE A 6 -52.97 -16.19 -19.43
N ARG A 7 -53.10 -16.00 -20.74
CA ARG A 7 -51.96 -15.97 -21.67
C ARG A 7 -51.17 -14.67 -21.54
N ASP A 8 -51.84 -13.53 -21.38
CA ASP A 8 -51.19 -12.23 -21.21
C ASP A 8 -50.52 -12.09 -19.83
N GLU A 9 -51.11 -12.65 -18.77
CA GLU A 9 -50.48 -12.68 -17.44
C GLU A 9 -49.25 -13.60 -17.39
N ARG A 10 -49.26 -14.75 -18.10
CA ARG A 10 -48.08 -15.61 -18.23
C ARG A 10 -46.98 -14.98 -19.07
N ALA A 11 -47.33 -14.13 -20.04
CA ALA A 11 -46.37 -13.36 -20.83
C ALA A 11 -45.72 -12.22 -20.00
N ALA A 12 -46.49 -11.56 -19.14
CA ALA A 12 -45.95 -10.55 -18.22
C ALA A 12 -44.96 -11.14 -17.20
N ILE A 13 -45.29 -12.31 -16.63
CA ILE A 13 -44.42 -13.01 -15.67
C ILE A 13 -43.14 -13.53 -16.34
N SER A 14 -43.22 -13.91 -17.62
CA SER A 14 -42.05 -14.32 -18.40
C SER A 14 -41.22 -13.14 -18.93
N PHE A 15 -41.70 -11.90 -18.85
CA PHE A 15 -40.88 -10.73 -19.15
C PHE A 15 -40.10 -10.25 -17.92
N ASP A 16 -40.68 -10.39 -16.73
CA ASP A 16 -40.07 -9.96 -15.47
C ASP A 16 -38.74 -10.68 -15.18
N TRP A 17 -38.63 -12.00 -15.43
CA TRP A 17 -37.35 -12.70 -15.22
C TRP A 17 -36.24 -12.24 -16.17
N ILE A 18 -36.60 -11.82 -17.38
CA ILE A 18 -35.64 -11.27 -18.36
C ILE A 18 -35.18 -9.89 -17.89
N VAL A 19 -36.11 -9.05 -17.43
CA VAL A 19 -35.76 -7.73 -16.89
C VAL A 19 -34.89 -7.85 -15.65
N LEU A 20 -35.25 -8.75 -14.73
CA LEU A 20 -34.51 -8.96 -13.49
C LEU A 20 -33.08 -9.46 -13.77
N THR A 21 -32.91 -10.42 -14.69
CA THR A 21 -31.58 -10.89 -15.09
C THR A 21 -30.79 -9.84 -15.87
N ALA A 22 -31.43 -9.05 -16.73
CA ALA A 22 -30.78 -7.95 -17.43
C ALA A 22 -30.26 -6.88 -16.47
N VAL A 23 -31.04 -6.54 -15.43
CA VAL A 23 -30.62 -5.60 -14.37
C VAL A 23 -29.47 -6.18 -13.55
N LEU A 24 -29.51 -7.47 -13.22
CA LEU A 24 -28.42 -8.15 -12.51
C LEU A 24 -27.12 -8.13 -13.32
N VAL A 25 -27.18 -8.44 -14.62
CA VAL A 25 -26.00 -8.43 -15.50
C VAL A 25 -25.47 -7.01 -15.69
N ALA A 26 -26.34 -6.01 -15.88
CA ALA A 26 -25.92 -4.61 -16.00
C ALA A 26 -25.24 -4.11 -14.73
N THR A 27 -25.78 -4.45 -13.56
CA THR A 27 -25.17 -4.13 -12.26
C THR A 27 -23.83 -4.85 -12.09
N GLY A 28 -23.74 -6.13 -12.47
CA GLY A 28 -22.51 -6.90 -12.46
C GLY A 28 -21.41 -6.29 -13.35
N MET A 29 -21.75 -5.87 -14.57
CA MET A 29 -20.81 -5.18 -15.45
C MET A 29 -20.35 -3.83 -14.89
N ALA A 30 -21.22 -3.09 -14.22
CA ALA A 30 -20.85 -1.83 -13.59
C ALA A 30 -19.84 -2.04 -12.45
N VAL A 31 -20.08 -3.03 -11.59
CA VAL A 31 -19.15 -3.37 -10.49
C VAL A 31 -17.79 -3.84 -11.03
N VAL A 32 -17.77 -4.72 -12.04
CA VAL A 32 -16.51 -5.20 -12.64
C VAL A 32 -15.70 -4.04 -13.21
N ARG A 33 -16.34 -3.04 -13.84
CA ARG A 33 -15.64 -1.85 -14.35
C ARG A 33 -15.03 -1.02 -13.23
N THR A 34 -15.76 -0.80 -12.13
CA THR A 34 -15.26 -0.06 -10.97
C THR A 34 -14.10 -0.78 -10.30
N VAL A 35 -14.23 -2.09 -10.10
CA VAL A 35 -13.17 -2.93 -9.50
C VAL A 35 -11.94 -3.00 -10.41
N SER A 36 -12.13 -3.19 -11.71
CA SER A 36 -11.02 -3.23 -12.67
C SER A 36 -10.29 -1.90 -12.73
N GLY A 37 -11.01 -0.77 -12.73
CA GLY A 37 -10.39 0.56 -12.66
C GLY A 37 -9.62 0.78 -11.35
N GLY A 38 -10.18 0.36 -10.22
CA GLY A 38 -9.48 0.41 -8.93
C GLY A 38 -8.21 -0.45 -8.90
N ILE A 39 -8.27 -1.67 -9.46
CA ILE A 39 -7.11 -2.57 -9.58
C ILE A 39 -6.07 -1.98 -10.54
N GLU A 40 -6.47 -1.39 -11.66
CA GLU A 40 -5.55 -0.78 -12.62
C GLU A 40 -4.83 0.42 -12.01
N THR A 41 -5.54 1.27 -11.26
CA THR A 41 -4.96 2.40 -10.52
C THR A 41 -3.98 1.92 -9.45
N VAL A 42 -4.40 0.99 -8.59
CA VAL A 42 -3.52 0.43 -7.55
C VAL A 42 -2.31 -0.28 -8.16
N SER A 43 -2.51 -1.00 -9.26
CA SER A 43 -1.41 -1.66 -9.98
C SER A 43 -0.47 -0.64 -10.61
N SER A 44 -0.99 0.44 -11.18
CA SER A 44 -0.19 1.53 -11.75
C SER A 44 0.61 2.27 -10.70
N ASP A 45 0.03 2.54 -9.53
CA ASP A 45 0.65 3.26 -8.42
C ASP A 45 1.70 2.41 -7.70
N ASN A 46 1.45 1.11 -7.55
CA ASN A 46 2.39 0.19 -6.91
C ASN A 46 3.53 -0.23 -7.84
N ARG A 47 3.38 -0.15 -9.17
CA ARG A 47 4.43 -0.53 -10.12
C ARG A 47 5.74 0.25 -9.96
N PRO A 48 5.77 1.60 -9.85
CA PRO A 48 7.00 2.34 -9.61
C PRO A 48 7.57 2.08 -8.21
N GLN A 49 6.72 1.94 -7.20
CA GLN A 49 7.13 1.58 -5.83
C GLN A 49 7.78 0.20 -5.80
N LEU A 50 7.11 -0.85 -6.29
CA LEU A 50 7.63 -2.21 -6.31
C LEU A 50 8.83 -2.36 -7.24
N ARG A 51 8.89 -1.68 -8.40
CA ARG A 51 10.07 -1.72 -9.27
C ARG A 51 11.28 -1.01 -8.66
N GLY A 52 11.08 0.13 -8.00
CA GLY A 52 12.12 0.82 -7.26
C GLY A 52 12.56 -0.01 -6.05
N GLN A 53 11.61 -0.51 -5.27
CA GLN A 53 11.84 -1.16 -4.00
C GLN A 53 12.36 -2.60 -4.18
N ILE A 54 11.80 -3.45 -5.04
CA ILE A 54 12.28 -4.83 -5.24
C ILE A 54 13.63 -4.88 -5.94
N VAL A 55 13.89 -4.04 -6.95
CA VAL A 55 15.18 -4.08 -7.67
C VAL A 55 16.29 -3.45 -6.83
N GLN A 56 16.02 -2.36 -6.10
CA GLN A 56 16.99 -1.81 -5.15
C GLN A 56 17.19 -2.78 -3.97
N GLN A 57 16.12 -3.37 -3.41
CA GLN A 57 16.19 -4.37 -2.34
C GLN A 57 16.87 -5.69 -2.73
N SER A 58 16.80 -6.11 -3.99
CA SER A 58 17.34 -7.41 -4.42
C SER A 58 18.72 -7.32 -5.05
N PHE A 59 19.07 -6.21 -5.72
CA PHE A 59 20.29 -6.10 -6.52
C PHE A 59 20.96 -4.73 -6.48
N GLY A 60 20.37 -3.74 -5.81
CA GLY A 60 21.04 -2.46 -5.58
C GLY A 60 22.11 -2.63 -4.50
N PRO A 61 23.19 -1.82 -4.50
CA PRO A 61 23.97 -1.62 -3.30
C PRO A 61 23.08 -1.20 -2.12
N ASP A 62 21.93 -0.57 -2.41
CA ASP A 62 20.83 -0.18 -1.52
C ASP A 62 19.68 -1.22 -1.48
N SER A 63 19.92 -2.49 -1.14
CA SER A 63 18.95 -3.08 -0.22
C SER A 63 18.95 -2.21 1.01
N LEU A 64 17.77 -1.87 1.55
CA LEU A 64 17.67 -0.88 2.62
C LEU A 64 18.66 -1.17 3.77
N CYS A 65 19.11 -2.43 3.87
CA CYS A 65 20.11 -2.89 4.82
C CYS A 65 21.38 -3.55 4.20
N SER A 66 21.60 -3.54 2.87
CA SER A 66 22.87 -4.00 2.24
C SER A 66 23.89 -2.88 2.06
N ALA A 67 23.46 -1.63 1.84
CA ALA A 67 24.33 -0.45 1.96
C ALA A 67 24.54 -0.10 3.44
N GLY A 68 23.77 -0.73 4.32
CA GLY A 68 23.77 -0.51 5.75
C GLY A 68 23.18 0.84 6.14
N ILE A 69 23.38 1.17 7.42
CA ILE A 69 22.96 2.41 8.07
C ILE A 69 23.48 3.64 7.31
N ASP A 70 24.59 3.51 6.58
CA ASP A 70 25.19 4.57 5.76
C ASP A 70 24.29 5.06 4.62
N GLY A 71 23.52 4.17 3.99
CA GLY A 71 22.56 4.57 2.94
C GLY A 71 21.42 5.42 3.50
N LEU A 72 20.95 5.10 4.71
CA LEU A 72 19.93 5.89 5.42
C LEU A 72 20.49 7.23 5.88
N ARG A 73 21.74 7.27 6.37
CA ARG A 73 22.44 8.53 6.70
C ARG A 73 22.56 9.44 5.48
N ALA A 74 22.91 8.91 4.31
CA ALA A 74 23.05 9.70 3.08
C ALA A 74 21.71 10.31 2.62
N ARG A 75 20.61 9.56 2.74
CA ARG A 75 19.26 10.03 2.40
C ARG A 75 18.77 11.09 3.39
N GLU A 76 19.00 10.87 4.68
CA GLU A 76 18.74 11.83 5.73
C GLU A 76 19.50 13.14 5.48
N ALA A 77 20.81 13.05 5.22
CA ALA A 77 21.65 14.20 4.92
C ALA A 77 21.14 14.98 3.70
N LYS A 78 20.66 14.28 2.66
CA LYS A 78 20.05 14.90 1.49
C LYS A 78 18.71 15.57 1.79
N ARG A 79 17.88 15.00 2.67
CA ARG A 79 16.63 15.64 3.12
C ARG A 79 16.94 16.93 3.87
N VAL A 80 17.88 16.87 4.81
CA VAL A 80 18.31 18.03 5.62
C VAL A 80 18.92 19.12 4.72
N SER A 81 19.76 18.75 3.73
CA SER A 81 20.31 19.73 2.77
C SER A 81 19.25 20.37 1.88
N ASN A 82 18.14 19.68 1.62
CA ASN A 82 17.01 20.19 0.85
C ASN A 82 16.03 21.01 1.70
N GLY A 83 16.38 21.36 2.95
CA GLY A 83 15.55 22.17 3.84
C GLY A 83 14.53 21.38 4.66
N GLY A 84 14.68 20.05 4.76
CA GLY A 84 13.85 19.24 5.65
C GLY A 84 14.04 19.62 7.11
N SER A 85 12.94 19.81 7.84
CA SER A 85 12.96 20.02 9.29
C SER A 85 13.21 18.71 10.05
N ASP A 86 13.63 18.84 11.31
CA ASP A 86 13.84 17.74 12.26
C ASP A 86 14.83 16.66 11.79
N PRO A 87 16.14 16.96 11.79
CA PRO A 87 17.17 15.97 11.49
C PRO A 87 17.06 14.76 12.42
N VAL A 88 17.17 13.57 11.83
CA VAL A 88 17.23 12.30 12.55
C VAL A 88 18.70 11.92 12.71
N ASP A 89 19.15 11.84 13.96
CA ASP A 89 20.39 11.14 14.28
C ASP A 89 20.12 9.65 14.18
N VAL A 90 20.57 9.08 13.06
CA VAL A 90 20.37 7.67 12.71
C VAL A 90 20.96 6.73 13.78
N ASP A 91 22.14 7.04 14.30
CA ASP A 91 22.86 6.23 15.27
C ASP A 91 22.15 6.24 16.62
N THR A 92 21.86 7.44 17.12
CA THR A 92 21.14 7.61 18.39
C THR A 92 19.75 6.98 18.31
N TRP A 93 19.04 7.17 17.19
CA TRP A 93 17.71 6.62 17.02
C TRP A 93 17.70 5.09 17.00
N MET A 94 18.70 4.46 16.35
CA MET A 94 18.81 3.00 16.32
C MET A 94 19.04 2.43 17.72
N LEU A 95 19.96 3.02 18.48
CA LEU A 95 20.25 2.60 19.85
C LEU A 95 19.00 2.67 20.75
N THR A 96 18.15 3.69 20.59
CA THR A 96 16.97 3.89 21.44
C THR A 96 15.72 3.14 20.98
N ASN A 97 15.64 2.72 19.72
CA ASN A 97 14.44 2.10 19.16
C ASN A 97 14.74 0.70 18.62
N ALA A 98 15.48 0.63 17.52
CA ALA A 98 15.78 -0.62 16.84
C ALA A 98 16.50 -1.61 17.76
N GLU A 99 17.43 -1.14 18.61
CA GLU A 99 18.22 -1.99 19.50
C GLU A 99 17.61 -2.15 20.90
N ALA A 100 16.93 -1.13 21.43
CA ALA A 100 16.37 -1.17 22.79
C ALA A 100 14.99 -1.83 22.88
N LEU A 101 14.18 -1.82 21.81
CA LEU A 101 12.85 -2.42 21.83
C LEU A 101 12.91 -3.95 21.72
N ASN A 102 12.01 -4.63 22.42
CA ASN A 102 11.77 -6.07 22.19
C ASN A 102 11.00 -6.28 20.88
N ASP A 103 11.07 -7.50 20.32
CA ASP A 103 10.50 -7.80 18.99
C ASP A 103 9.00 -7.46 18.90
N GLY A 104 8.22 -7.74 19.96
CA GLY A 104 6.79 -7.43 19.99
C GLY A 104 6.45 -5.94 20.13
N ALA A 105 7.34 -5.13 20.71
CA ALA A 105 7.20 -3.67 20.75
C ALA A 105 7.65 -3.04 19.44
N LEU A 106 8.68 -3.63 18.81
CA LEU A 106 9.22 -3.16 17.55
C LEU A 106 8.23 -3.37 16.38
N LEU A 107 7.50 -4.48 16.36
CA LEU A 107 6.39 -4.71 15.42
C LEU A 107 5.24 -3.70 15.61
N ARG A 108 4.90 -3.36 16.86
CA ARG A 108 3.88 -2.35 17.17
C ARG A 108 4.31 -0.96 16.72
N GLU A 109 5.58 -0.62 16.91
CA GLU A 109 6.12 0.67 16.48
C GLU A 109 6.20 0.75 14.94
N ARG A 110 6.53 -0.36 14.27
CA ARG A 110 6.43 -0.45 12.81
C ARG A 110 5.02 -0.15 12.33
N ASP A 111 4.01 -0.80 12.90
CA ASP A 111 2.63 -0.61 12.47
C ASP A 111 2.15 0.83 12.73
N ARG A 112 2.62 1.46 13.82
CA ARG A 112 2.41 2.88 14.10
C ARG A 112 3.01 3.77 13.02
N LEU A 113 4.28 3.57 12.66
CA LEU A 113 4.96 4.38 11.66
C LEU A 113 4.42 4.16 10.24
N ALA A 114 4.08 2.91 9.89
CA ALA A 114 3.45 2.56 8.62
C ALA A 114 2.09 3.24 8.42
N ALA A 115 1.39 3.56 9.52
CA ALA A 115 0.15 4.34 9.46
C ALA A 115 0.41 5.83 9.18
N LEU A 116 1.56 6.38 9.61
CA LEU A 116 1.95 7.78 9.39
C LEU A 116 2.46 8.01 7.97
N THR A 117 3.10 7.02 7.37
CA THR A 117 3.68 7.10 6.02
C THR A 117 2.69 6.77 4.90
N LYS A 118 1.42 6.47 5.21
CA LYS A 118 0.38 6.03 4.25
C LYS A 118 -0.15 7.13 3.31
N GLY A 119 0.67 8.13 2.98
CA GLY A 119 0.33 9.33 2.20
C GLY A 119 1.10 9.44 0.87
N ASP A 120 1.17 10.66 0.33
CA ASP A 120 1.87 10.98 -0.92
C ASP A 120 3.38 10.65 -0.86
N ASP A 121 3.76 9.53 -1.46
CA ASP A 121 5.15 9.02 -1.53
C ASP A 121 6.08 9.86 -2.41
N THR A 122 5.58 10.93 -3.04
CA THR A 122 6.42 11.79 -3.88
C THR A 122 7.37 12.66 -3.08
N VAL A 123 7.14 12.84 -1.77
CA VAL A 123 7.96 13.67 -0.89
C VAL A 123 8.57 12.84 0.26
N TRP A 124 9.90 12.69 0.23
CA TRP A 124 10.64 12.01 1.30
C TRP A 124 10.72 12.87 2.58
N VAL A 125 9.81 12.63 3.51
CA VAL A 125 9.76 13.23 4.85
C VAL A 125 10.47 12.38 5.92
N ARG A 126 10.53 12.91 7.14
CA ARG A 126 11.14 12.27 8.32
C ARG A 126 10.60 10.87 8.59
N ASP A 127 9.29 10.68 8.51
CA ASP A 127 8.64 9.42 8.87
C ASP A 127 9.07 8.25 7.97
N HIS A 128 9.34 8.50 6.69
CA HIS A 128 9.92 7.48 5.79
C HIS A 128 11.32 7.04 6.23
N THR A 129 12.10 7.96 6.81
CA THR A 129 13.44 7.62 7.33
C THR A 129 13.33 6.77 8.59
N LEU A 130 12.40 7.11 9.50
CA LEU A 130 12.15 6.31 10.71
C LEU A 130 11.63 4.91 10.39
N GLN A 131 10.72 4.79 9.41
CA GLN A 131 10.23 3.51 8.94
C GLN A 131 11.36 2.64 8.37
N GLY A 132 12.22 3.20 7.50
CA GLY A 132 13.36 2.48 6.94
C GLY A 132 14.36 2.02 8.01
N LEU A 133 14.57 2.81 9.07
CA LEU A 133 15.44 2.44 10.19
C LEU A 133 14.85 1.29 11.03
N LEU A 134 13.53 1.28 11.28
CA LEU A 134 12.87 0.14 11.94
C LEU A 134 13.00 -1.14 11.10
N GLU A 135 12.75 -1.04 9.79
CA GLU A 135 12.84 -2.16 8.86
C GLU A 135 14.24 -2.77 8.84
N CYS A 136 15.29 -1.96 8.95
CA CYS A 136 16.64 -2.47 9.09
C CYS A 136 16.99 -3.05 10.45
N GLY A 137 16.44 -2.49 11.53
CA GLY A 137 16.52 -3.14 12.85
C GLY A 137 15.90 -4.53 12.86
N MET A 138 14.74 -4.70 12.20
CA MET A 138 14.08 -6.00 12.04
C MET A 138 14.92 -6.97 11.22
N ALA A 139 15.40 -6.52 10.05
CA ALA A 139 16.20 -7.34 9.15
C ALA A 139 17.51 -7.83 9.81
N GLN A 140 18.19 -7.00 10.60
CA GLN A 140 19.39 -7.40 11.35
C GLN A 140 19.10 -8.47 12.41
N ARG A 141 17.89 -8.49 12.96
CA ARG A 141 17.43 -9.47 13.97
C ARG A 141 16.80 -10.72 13.36
N GLY A 142 16.57 -10.72 12.04
CA GLY A 142 15.94 -11.84 11.34
C GLY A 142 14.45 -12.00 11.63
N ILE A 143 13.76 -10.90 11.94
CA ILE A 143 12.31 -10.84 12.22
C ILE A 143 11.54 -10.09 11.13
#